data_AF-A0A239AJD1-F1
#
_entry.id   AF-A0A239AJD1-F1
#
_cell.length_a   1.000
_cell.length_b   1.000
_cell.length_c   1.000
_cell.angle_alpha   90.00
_cell.angle_beta   90.00
_cell.angle_gamma   90.00
#
_symmetry.space_group_name_H-M   'P 1'
#
loop_
_entity.id
_entity.type
_entity.pdbx_description
1 polymer ?
#
loop_
_entity_poly.entity_id
_entity_poly.type
_entity_poly.pdbx_seq_one_letter_code
_entity_poly.pdbx_strand_id
1 'polypeptide(L)'
;MSFENLPPDEGHLETFALASRRMIRFSAGYLVVSVLTTVLILAGVAALRSGAADPLSVGTQASFAITNLVLGSAMLICVLGLLVSTIVWVVSAHRATPTGPGATGYGGLLLAVPLIALSHLLTAPALVLGALRLGAWAALLAGVVTTRARIRRETGRPDLGGRRKPIVTSDDWDASRWDPEVQLDIERRGRPTE
;
A
#
# COMPACT_ATOMS: atom_id res chain seq x y z
N MET A 1 10.76 -18.21 7.18
CA MET A 1 10.68 -17.91 8.62
C MET A 1 9.23 -18.06 9.04
N SER A 2 8.94 -19.00 9.95
CA SER A 2 7.68 -18.97 10.70
C SER A 2 7.76 -17.79 11.67
N PHE A 3 6.69 -16.99 11.74
CA PHE A 3 6.59 -15.79 12.58
C PHE A 3 6.38 -16.12 14.07
N GLU A 4 6.39 -17.40 14.44
CA GLU A 4 5.99 -17.88 15.78
C GLU A 4 7.04 -17.67 16.90
N ASN A 5 8.30 -17.34 16.57
CA ASN A 5 9.39 -17.32 17.57
C ASN A 5 9.94 -15.93 17.93
N LEU A 6 9.31 -14.84 17.48
CA LEU A 6 9.71 -13.50 17.92
C LEU A 6 8.96 -13.11 19.20
N PRO A 7 9.57 -12.29 20.09
CA PRO A 7 8.82 -11.65 21.16
C PRO A 7 7.61 -10.92 20.56
N PRO A 8 6.41 -10.97 21.19
CA PRO A 8 5.17 -10.49 20.60
C PRO A 8 5.27 -9.05 20.06
N ASP A 9 6.00 -8.19 20.78
CA ASP A 9 6.25 -6.80 20.40
C ASP A 9 7.04 -6.66 19.08
N GLU A 10 7.99 -7.57 18.82
CA GLU A 10 8.80 -7.52 17.61
C GLU A 10 8.01 -7.99 16.37
N GLY A 11 7.20 -9.04 16.53
CA GLY A 11 6.33 -9.55 15.46
C GLY A 11 5.26 -8.53 15.04
N HIS A 12 4.71 -7.77 15.99
CA HIS A 12 3.75 -6.70 15.71
C HIS A 12 4.38 -5.54 14.91
N LEU A 13 5.62 -5.16 15.24
CA LEU A 13 6.34 -4.10 14.53
C LEU A 13 6.71 -4.50 13.08
N GLU A 14 7.11 -5.75 12.85
CA GLU A 14 7.37 -6.24 11.49
C GLU A 14 6.10 -6.30 10.64
N THR A 15 4.98 -6.74 11.25
CA THR A 15 3.67 -6.75 10.59
C THR A 15 3.23 -5.34 10.22
N PHE A 16 3.40 -4.37 11.13
CA PHE A 16 3.11 -2.96 10.87
C PHE A 16 3.98 -2.38 9.75
N ALA A 17 5.28 -2.70 9.70
CA ALA A 17 6.16 -2.26 8.63
C ALA A 17 5.75 -2.83 7.27
N LEU A 18 5.35 -4.09 7.22
CA LEU A 18 4.83 -4.73 6.01
C LEU A 18 3.52 -4.09 5.56
N ALA A 19 2.57 -3.91 6.48
CA ALA A 19 1.29 -3.27 6.22
C ALA A 19 1.46 -1.84 5.69
N SER A 20 2.36 -1.05 6.29
CA SER A 20 2.69 0.30 5.84
C SER A 20 3.27 0.32 4.42
N ARG A 21 4.17 -0.61 4.07
CA ARG A 21 4.72 -0.71 2.70
C ARG A 21 3.64 -1.09 1.68
N ARG A 22 2.78 -2.05 2.03
CA ARG A 22 1.65 -2.46 1.17
C ARG A 22 0.69 -1.29 0.96
N MET A 23 0.36 -0.57 2.02
CA MET A 23 -0.49 0.61 1.98
C MET A 23 0.06 1.70 1.05
N ILE A 24 1.36 2.01 1.15
CA ILE A 24 2.00 2.98 0.26
C ILE A 24 1.93 2.50 -1.20
N ARG A 25 2.23 1.23 -1.49
CA ARG A 25 2.16 0.68 -2.86
C ARG A 25 0.74 0.70 -3.43
N PHE A 26 -0.25 0.30 -2.65
CA PHE A 26 -1.66 0.36 -3.07
C PHE A 26 -2.12 1.80 -3.29
N SER A 27 -1.72 2.73 -2.42
CA SER A 27 -2.01 4.15 -2.60
C SER A 27 -1.39 4.73 -3.88
N ALA A 28 -0.17 4.29 -4.22
CA ALA A 28 0.48 4.68 -5.47
C ALA A 28 -0.23 4.09 -6.69
N GLY A 29 -0.67 2.82 -6.62
CA GLY A 29 -1.49 2.21 -7.66
C GLY A 29 -2.81 2.95 -7.89
N TYR A 30 -3.51 3.30 -6.80
CA TYR A 30 -4.72 4.13 -6.85
C TYR A 30 -4.45 5.50 -7.50
N LEU A 31 -3.34 6.16 -7.16
CA LEU A 31 -2.95 7.43 -7.76
C LEU A 31 -2.75 7.30 -9.27
N VAL A 32 -1.98 6.28 -9.71
CA VAL A 32 -1.72 6.05 -11.14
C VAL A 32 -3.03 5.85 -11.90
N VAL A 33 -3.92 4.99 -11.40
CA VAL A 33 -5.23 4.73 -12.02
C VAL A 33 -6.11 6.00 -12.02
N SER A 34 -6.05 6.79 -10.95
CA SER A 34 -6.80 8.05 -10.85
C SER A 34 -6.33 9.09 -11.85
N VAL A 35 -5.01 9.24 -12.01
CA VAL A 35 -4.41 10.17 -12.99
C VAL A 35 -4.73 9.70 -14.41
N LEU A 36 -4.53 8.42 -14.73
CA LEU A 36 -4.85 7.87 -16.05
C LEU A 36 -6.32 8.07 -16.42
N THR A 37 -7.22 7.74 -15.50
CA THR A 37 -8.67 7.96 -15.68
C THR A 37 -8.98 9.43 -15.96
N THR A 38 -8.37 10.34 -15.20
CA THR A 38 -8.59 11.79 -15.37
C THR A 38 -8.08 12.28 -16.73
N VAL A 39 -6.88 11.84 -17.13
CA VAL A 39 -6.29 12.18 -18.43
C VAL A 39 -7.15 11.66 -19.58
N LEU A 40 -7.62 10.40 -19.51
CA LEU A 40 -8.47 9.81 -20.55
C LEU A 40 -9.80 10.55 -20.70
N ILE A 41 -10.45 10.91 -19.59
CA ILE A 41 -11.69 11.71 -19.63
C ILE A 41 -11.42 13.08 -20.25
N LEU A 42 -10.34 13.76 -19.86
CA LEU A 42 -9.97 15.06 -20.43
C LEU A 42 -9.66 14.96 -21.94
N ALA A 43 -8.97 13.91 -22.36
CA ALA A 43 -8.67 13.66 -23.77
C ALA A 43 -9.96 13.41 -24.57
N GLY A 44 -10.91 12.64 -24.03
CA GLY A 44 -12.21 12.43 -24.65
C GLY A 44 -13.00 13.74 -24.80
N VAL A 45 -13.05 14.57 -23.76
CA VAL A 45 -13.69 15.90 -23.81
C VAL A 45 -13.00 16.80 -24.85
N ALA A 46 -11.67 16.76 -24.95
CA ALA A 46 -10.92 17.53 -25.94
C ALA A 46 -11.19 17.06 -27.38
N ALA A 47 -11.30 15.75 -27.61
CA ALA A 47 -11.65 15.18 -28.91
C ALA A 47 -13.04 15.61 -29.38
N LEU A 48 -14.02 15.64 -28.47
CA LEU A 48 -15.36 16.16 -28.77
C LEU A 48 -15.36 17.66 -29.07
N ARG A 49 -14.62 18.45 -28.30
CA ARG A 49 -14.53 19.91 -28.49
C ARG A 49 -13.81 20.32 -29.77
N SER A 50 -12.82 19.54 -30.20
CA SER A 50 -12.05 19.79 -31.43
C SER A 50 -12.76 19.33 -32.70
N GLY A 51 -13.91 18.67 -32.58
CA GLY A 51 -14.62 18.06 -33.72
C GLY A 51 -13.94 16.81 -34.28
N ALA A 52 -12.89 16.30 -33.61
CA ALA A 52 -12.22 15.07 -33.99
C ALA A 52 -13.09 13.82 -33.77
N ALA A 53 -14.13 13.93 -32.93
CA ALA A 53 -15.13 12.90 -32.70
C ALA A 53 -16.54 13.50 -32.76
N ASP A 54 -17.45 12.84 -33.48
CA ASP A 54 -18.86 13.22 -33.55
C ASP A 54 -19.62 12.64 -32.33
N PRO A 55 -20.17 13.48 -31.44
CA PRO A 55 -20.91 13.04 -30.24
C PRO A 55 -22.24 12.33 -30.54
N LEU A 56 -22.81 12.52 -31.73
CA LEU A 56 -24.09 11.91 -32.11
C LEU A 56 -23.90 10.57 -32.81
N SER A 57 -22.68 10.27 -33.26
CA SER A 57 -22.39 8.98 -33.85
C SER A 57 -22.49 7.85 -32.81
N VAL A 58 -23.15 6.77 -33.21
CA VAL A 58 -23.37 5.58 -32.36
C VAL A 58 -22.02 4.99 -31.89
N GLY A 59 -21.01 5.01 -32.76
CA GLY A 59 -19.65 4.53 -32.42
C GLY A 59 -18.98 5.35 -31.30
N THR A 60 -19.10 6.67 -31.34
CA THR A 60 -18.57 7.54 -30.29
C THR A 60 -19.32 7.31 -28.97
N GLN A 61 -20.65 7.27 -28.99
CA GLN A 61 -21.44 7.04 -27.76
C GLN A 61 -21.13 5.68 -27.13
N ALA A 62 -21.07 4.62 -27.94
CA ALA A 62 -20.75 3.28 -27.46
C ALA A 62 -19.32 3.20 -26.88
N SER A 63 -18.33 3.78 -27.57
CA SER A 63 -16.94 3.78 -27.09
C SER A 63 -16.77 4.58 -25.79
N PHE A 64 -17.42 5.73 -25.65
CA PHE A 64 -17.43 6.50 -24.40
C PHE A 64 -18.11 5.73 -23.27
N ALA A 65 -19.25 5.09 -23.51
CA ALA A 65 -19.95 4.30 -22.50
C ALA A 65 -19.11 3.11 -22.01
N ILE A 66 -18.52 2.34 -22.94
CA ILE A 66 -17.63 1.21 -22.61
C ILE A 66 -16.39 1.69 -21.86
N THR A 67 -15.76 2.77 -22.33
CA THR A 67 -14.56 3.33 -21.68
C THR A 67 -14.87 3.78 -20.26
N ASN A 68 -15.97 4.53 -20.06
CA ASN A 68 -16.38 4.97 -18.72
C ASN A 68 -16.71 3.80 -17.80
N LEU A 69 -17.32 2.73 -18.31
CA LEU A 69 -17.59 1.51 -17.54
C LEU A 69 -16.28 0.86 -17.08
N VAL A 70 -15.33 0.66 -17.99
CA VAL A 70 -14.01 0.06 -17.69
C VAL A 70 -13.25 0.90 -16.67
N LEU A 71 -13.20 2.22 -16.85
CA LEU A 71 -12.53 3.13 -15.92
C LEU A 71 -13.22 3.13 -14.55
N GLY A 72 -14.56 3.12 -14.52
CA GLY A 72 -15.35 3.02 -13.30
C GLY A 72 -15.08 1.73 -12.52
N SER A 73 -15.05 0.59 -13.21
CA SER A 73 -14.73 -0.71 -12.60
C SER A 73 -13.30 -0.76 -12.07
N ALA A 74 -12.32 -0.29 -12.85
CA ALA A 74 -10.92 -0.24 -12.41
C ALA A 74 -10.76 0.63 -11.15
N MET A 75 -11.40 1.80 -11.14
CA MET A 75 -11.40 2.70 -9.99
C MET A 75 -12.05 2.07 -8.75
N LEU A 76 -13.19 1.39 -8.91
CA LEU A 76 -13.86 0.69 -7.82
C LEU A 76 -12.96 -0.37 -7.18
N ILE A 77 -12.28 -1.19 -8.01
CA ILE A 77 -11.33 -2.20 -7.53
C ILE A 77 -10.19 -1.54 -6.75
N CYS A 78 -9.66 -0.42 -7.24
CA CYS A 78 -8.61 0.32 -6.53
C CYS A 78 -9.09 0.88 -5.19
N VAL A 79 -10.29 1.44 -5.12
CA VAL A 79 -10.88 1.96 -3.88
C VAL A 79 -11.09 0.82 -2.86
N LEU A 80 -11.61 -0.32 -3.30
CA LEU A 80 -11.77 -1.51 -2.44
C LEU A 80 -10.42 -2.03 -1.92
N GLY A 81 -9.41 -2.13 -2.79
CA GLY A 81 -8.06 -2.53 -2.40
C GLY A 81 -7.42 -1.54 -1.41
N LEU A 82 -7.62 -0.24 -1.62
CA LEU A 82 -7.14 0.80 -0.72
C LEU A 82 -7.84 0.73 0.64
N LEU A 83 -9.15 0.48 0.66
CA LEU A 83 -9.93 0.31 1.89
C LEU A 83 -9.41 -0.87 2.72
N VAL A 84 -9.28 -2.06 2.10
CA VAL A 84 -8.75 -3.25 2.78
C VAL A 84 -7.34 -3.00 3.30
N SER A 85 -6.47 -2.40 2.47
CA SER A 85 -5.10 -2.08 2.88
C SER A 85 -5.06 -1.07 4.03
N THR A 86 -5.98 -0.12 4.06
CA THR A 86 -6.11 0.88 5.14
C THR A 86 -6.53 0.21 6.44
N ILE A 87 -7.54 -0.66 6.39
CA ILE A 87 -8.03 -1.39 7.57
C ILE A 87 -6.89 -2.23 8.17
N VAL A 88 -6.19 -3.00 7.33
CA VAL A 88 -5.04 -3.82 7.76
C VAL A 88 -3.95 -2.95 8.38
N TRP A 89 -3.68 -1.78 7.81
CA TRP A 89 -2.71 -0.83 8.35
C TRP A 89 -3.13 -0.27 9.72
N VAL A 90 -4.39 0.14 9.90
CA VAL A 90 -4.91 0.64 11.19
C VAL A 90 -4.85 -0.44 12.27
N VAL A 91 -5.30 -1.66 11.96
CA VAL A 91 -5.24 -2.80 12.91
C VAL A 91 -3.80 -3.10 13.29
N SER A 92 -2.89 -3.10 12.31
CA SER A 92 -1.46 -3.33 12.58
C SER A 92 -0.84 -2.22 13.43
N ALA A 93 -1.27 -0.97 13.25
CA ALA A 93 -0.80 0.16 14.05
C ALA A 93 -1.24 0.05 15.51
N HIS A 94 -2.46 -0.42 15.76
CA HIS A 94 -2.98 -0.69 17.12
C HIS A 94 -2.28 -1.85 17.82
N ARG A 95 -1.83 -2.84 17.05
CA ARG A 95 -0.99 -3.92 17.58
C ARG A 95 0.43 -3.45 17.90
N ALA A 96 0.94 -2.46 17.18
CA ALA A 96 2.28 -1.91 17.38
C ALA A 96 2.34 -0.86 18.51
N THR A 97 1.26 -0.11 18.74
CA THR A 97 1.19 0.90 19.82
C THR A 97 -0.23 1.02 20.39
N PRO A 98 -0.41 1.31 21.69
CA PRO A 98 -1.74 1.43 22.31
C PRO A 98 -2.61 2.54 21.70
N THR A 99 -1.98 3.57 21.15
CA THR A 99 -2.67 4.72 20.52
C THR A 99 -2.94 4.53 19.02
N GLY A 100 -2.51 3.40 18.45
CA GLY A 100 -2.62 3.11 17.03
C GLY A 100 -1.97 4.16 16.13
N PRO A 101 -2.62 4.57 15.02
CA PRO A 101 -2.07 5.58 14.12
C PRO A 101 -1.77 6.94 14.76
N GLY A 102 -2.39 7.25 15.90
CA GLY A 102 -2.36 8.57 16.53
C GLY A 102 -3.23 9.60 15.81
N ALA A 103 -3.33 10.79 16.41
CA ALA A 103 -4.20 11.87 15.92
C ALA A 103 -3.89 12.29 14.47
N THR A 104 -2.61 12.34 14.07
CA THR A 104 -2.22 12.70 12.70
C THR A 104 -2.58 11.63 11.68
N GLY A 105 -2.44 10.35 12.03
CA GLY A 105 -2.82 9.23 11.17
C GLY A 105 -4.33 9.19 10.94
N TYR A 106 -5.09 9.35 12.03
CA TYR A 106 -6.55 9.46 11.94
C TYR A 106 -7.02 10.71 11.24
N GLY A 107 -6.36 11.85 11.45
CA GLY A 107 -6.66 13.10 10.74
C GLY A 107 -6.45 12.96 9.24
N GLY A 108 -5.34 12.31 8.81
CA GLY A 108 -5.10 12.00 7.41
C GLY A 108 -6.18 11.12 6.79
N LEU A 109 -6.63 10.08 7.51
CA LEU A 109 -7.75 9.23 7.08
C LEU A 109 -9.07 10.00 7.00
N LEU A 110 -9.37 10.78 8.04
CA LEU A 110 -10.60 11.57 8.13
C LEU A 110 -10.69 12.64 7.05
N LEU A 111 -9.56 13.14 6.56
CA LEU A 111 -9.51 14.03 5.41
C LEU A 111 -9.57 13.27 4.07
N ALA A 112 -8.89 12.11 3.97
CA ALA A 112 -8.85 11.33 2.74
C ALA A 112 -10.20 10.72 2.36
N VAL A 113 -10.93 10.15 3.31
CA VAL A 113 -12.25 9.51 3.07
C VAL A 113 -13.26 10.47 2.42
N PRO A 114 -13.55 11.67 2.97
CA PRO A 114 -14.51 12.58 2.37
C PRO A 114 -14.02 13.10 1.02
N LEU A 115 -12.72 13.34 0.82
CA LEU A 115 -12.19 13.78 -0.47
C LEU A 115 -12.36 12.71 -1.55
N ILE A 116 -12.14 11.42 -1.23
CA ILE A 116 -12.43 10.31 -2.13
C ILE A 116 -13.93 10.25 -2.41
N ALA A 117 -14.77 10.28 -1.37
CA ALA A 117 -16.23 10.20 -1.50
C ALA A 117 -16.77 11.35 -2.37
N LEU A 118 -16.38 12.59 -2.10
CA LEU A 118 -16.77 13.77 -2.87
C LEU A 118 -16.31 13.66 -4.33
N SER A 119 -15.14 13.07 -4.60
CA SER A 119 -14.67 12.87 -5.98
C SER A 119 -15.50 11.88 -6.80
N HIS A 120 -16.42 11.15 -6.16
CA HIS A 120 -17.31 10.18 -6.79
C HIS A 120 -18.79 10.57 -6.69
N LEU A 121 -19.17 11.35 -5.67
CA LEU A 121 -20.54 11.82 -5.48
C LEU A 121 -20.84 13.14 -6.20
N LEU A 122 -19.82 14.00 -6.39
CA LEU A 122 -20.01 15.28 -7.04
C LEU A 122 -20.05 15.14 -8.56
N THR A 123 -21.02 15.80 -9.18
CA THR A 123 -20.97 16.10 -10.61
C THR A 123 -20.17 17.38 -10.80
N ALA A 124 -18.88 17.25 -11.10
CA ALA A 124 -17.97 18.38 -11.25
C ALA A 124 -17.01 18.15 -12.43
N PRO A 125 -16.34 19.21 -12.94
CA PRO A 125 -15.33 19.06 -13.99
C PRO A 125 -14.25 18.05 -13.60
N ALA A 126 -13.78 17.25 -14.57
CA ALA A 126 -12.77 16.20 -14.34
C ALA A 126 -11.51 16.70 -13.64
N LEU A 127 -11.12 17.97 -13.86
CA LEU A 127 -9.99 18.60 -13.19
C LEU A 127 -10.24 18.80 -11.69
N VAL A 128 -11.45 19.22 -11.29
CA VAL A 128 -11.84 19.38 -9.88
C VAL A 128 -11.87 18.02 -9.20
N LEU A 129 -12.47 17.02 -9.84
CA LEU A 129 -12.51 15.65 -9.32
C LEU A 129 -11.10 15.05 -9.19
N GLY A 130 -10.23 15.31 -10.17
CA GLY A 130 -8.81 14.93 -10.13
C GLY A 130 -8.06 15.59 -8.97
N ALA A 131 -8.29 16.89 -8.73
CA ALA A 131 -7.70 17.63 -7.61
C ALA A 131 -8.14 17.07 -6.25
N LEU A 132 -9.43 16.72 -6.10
CA LEU A 132 -9.93 16.06 -4.88
C LEU A 132 -9.24 14.72 -4.63
N ARG A 133 -9.05 13.90 -5.67
CA ARG A 133 -8.34 12.61 -5.56
C ARG A 133 -6.87 12.77 -5.20
N LEU A 134 -6.19 13.78 -5.78
CA LEU A 134 -4.82 14.12 -5.44
C LEU A 134 -4.70 14.60 -3.98
N GLY A 135 -5.62 15.47 -3.54
CA GLY A 135 -5.68 15.93 -2.16
C GLY A 135 -5.93 14.77 -1.19
N ALA A 136 -6.84 13.85 -1.54
CA ALA A 136 -7.09 12.67 -0.74
C ALA A 136 -5.87 11.76 -0.61
N TRP A 137 -5.19 11.50 -1.73
CA TRP A 137 -3.97 10.71 -1.77
C TRP A 137 -2.86 11.35 -0.93
N ALA A 138 -2.67 12.67 -1.05
CA ALA A 138 -1.66 13.39 -0.28
C ALA A 138 -1.96 13.34 1.23
N ALA A 139 -3.23 13.54 1.63
CA ALA A 139 -3.67 13.44 3.02
C ALA A 139 -3.44 12.04 3.60
N LEU A 140 -3.81 11.01 2.83
CA LEU A 140 -3.62 9.61 3.22
C LEU A 140 -2.14 9.27 3.39
N LEU A 141 -1.31 9.64 2.41
CA LEU A 141 0.12 9.36 2.43
C LEU A 141 0.81 10.12 3.56
N ALA A 142 0.46 11.40 3.79
CA ALA A 142 0.97 12.18 4.91
C ALA A 142 0.59 11.53 6.26
N GLY A 143 -0.64 11.07 6.42
CA GLY A 143 -1.09 10.31 7.58
C GLY A 143 -0.24 9.06 7.83
N VAL A 144 -0.06 8.23 6.80
CA VAL A 144 0.75 7.00 6.89
C VAL A 144 2.21 7.31 7.23
N VAL A 145 2.83 8.29 6.56
CA VAL A 145 4.24 8.64 6.77
C VAL A 145 4.47 9.24 8.16
N THR A 146 3.58 10.10 8.63
CA THR A 146 3.68 10.72 9.97
C THR A 146 3.47 9.68 11.08
N THR A 147 2.47 8.82 10.97
CA THR A 147 2.29 7.68 11.89
C THR A 147 3.52 6.79 11.93
N ARG A 148 4.08 6.45 10.76
CA ARG A 148 5.29 5.64 10.68
C ARG A 148 6.49 6.32 11.35
N ALA A 149 6.69 7.61 11.10
CA ALA A 149 7.75 8.39 11.71
C ALA A 149 7.60 8.48 13.24
N ARG A 150 6.35 8.64 13.72
CA ARG A 150 6.02 8.63 15.14
C ARG A 150 6.34 7.29 15.79
N ILE A 151 5.81 6.19 15.26
CA ILE A 151 6.04 4.84 15.81
C ILE A 151 7.54 4.51 15.79
N ARG A 152 8.26 4.95 14.76
CA ARG A 152 9.74 4.84 14.71
C ARG A 152 10.44 5.60 15.83
N ARG A 153 9.98 6.80 16.18
CA ARG A 153 10.53 7.58 17.30
C ARG A 153 10.25 6.92 18.65
N GLU A 154 9.04 6.38 18.83
CA GLU A 154 8.62 5.72 20.08
C GLU A 154 9.33 4.39 20.31
N THR A 155 9.57 3.61 19.24
CA THR A 155 10.15 2.25 19.33
C THR A 155 11.66 2.21 19.09
N GLY A 156 12.27 3.32 18.66
CA GLY A 156 13.70 3.39 18.33
C GLY A 156 14.13 2.53 17.13
N ARG A 157 13.23 1.80 16.45
CA ARG A 157 13.59 0.88 15.36
C ARG A 157 13.74 1.59 14.01
N PRO A 158 14.95 1.73 13.44
CA PRO A 158 15.14 2.34 12.13
C PRO A 158 14.55 1.53 10.97
N ASP A 159 14.38 0.21 11.16
CA ASP A 159 14.00 -0.74 10.12
C ASP A 159 12.50 -0.78 9.80
N LEU A 160 11.68 -0.05 10.57
CA LEU A 160 10.28 0.22 10.23
C LEU A 160 10.15 0.94 8.89
N GLY A 161 11.28 1.38 8.29
CA GLY A 161 11.34 1.97 6.96
C GLY A 161 12.10 1.65 5.68
N GLY A 162 13.20 0.90 5.70
CA GLY A 162 14.10 0.91 4.52
C GLY A 162 14.94 -0.33 4.30
N ARG A 163 15.41 -1.01 5.35
CA ARG A 163 16.20 -2.23 5.12
C ARG A 163 15.28 -3.41 4.84
N ARG A 164 15.49 -4.07 3.69
CA ARG A 164 15.29 -5.52 3.64
C ARG A 164 16.27 -6.07 4.67
N LYS A 165 15.80 -6.69 5.76
CA LYS A 165 16.68 -7.61 6.47
C LYS A 165 17.14 -8.62 5.40
N PRO A 166 18.46 -8.80 5.18
CA PRO A 166 18.92 -9.87 4.31
C PRO A 166 18.28 -11.16 4.81
N ILE A 167 17.64 -11.90 3.91
CA ILE A 167 16.74 -13.00 4.27
C ILE A 167 17.51 -14.15 4.94
N VAL A 168 18.82 -14.23 4.71
CA VAL A 168 19.82 -15.04 5.40
C VAL A 168 21.17 -14.38 5.10
N THR A 169 21.99 -14.11 6.10
CA THR A 169 23.43 -13.80 5.89
C THR A 169 24.26 -15.07 6.03
N SER A 170 25.43 -15.17 5.39
CA SER A 170 26.35 -16.32 5.59
C SER A 170 26.61 -16.59 7.07
N ASP A 171 26.64 -15.53 7.86
CA ASP A 171 26.90 -15.58 9.30
C ASP A 171 25.75 -16.26 10.08
N ASP A 172 24.53 -16.30 9.54
CA ASP A 172 23.41 -17.05 10.14
C ASP A 172 23.52 -18.56 9.92
N TRP A 173 24.22 -18.99 8.86
CA TRP A 173 24.58 -20.40 8.66
C TRP A 173 25.67 -20.85 9.64
N ASP A 174 26.61 -19.95 9.97
CA ASP A 174 27.66 -20.22 10.97
C ASP A 174 27.14 -20.13 12.42
N ALA A 175 26.05 -19.39 12.65
CA ALA A 175 25.40 -19.27 13.96
C ALA A 175 24.49 -20.46 14.32
N SER A 176 24.07 -21.27 13.36
CA SER A 176 23.47 -22.57 13.67
C SER A 176 24.58 -23.50 14.17
N ARG A 177 24.85 -23.46 15.48
CA ARG A 177 25.52 -24.59 16.13
C ARG A 177 24.66 -25.81 15.81
N TRP A 178 25.18 -26.70 14.98
CA TRP A 178 24.57 -28.00 14.75
C TRP A 178 24.33 -28.62 16.12
N ASP A 179 23.18 -29.30 16.27
CA ASP A 179 22.91 -30.07 17.48
C ASP A 179 24.18 -30.90 17.78
N PRO A 180 24.77 -30.78 19.00
CA PRO A 180 26.01 -31.47 19.33
C PRO A 180 25.92 -32.97 19.05
N GLU A 181 24.73 -33.57 19.11
CA GLU A 181 24.51 -34.97 18.75
C GLU A 181 24.69 -35.22 17.24
N VAL A 182 24.22 -34.31 16.38
CA VAL A 182 24.38 -34.40 14.93
C VAL A 182 25.84 -34.16 14.54
N GLN A 183 26.52 -33.23 15.21
CA GLN A 183 27.95 -33.00 14.98
C GLN A 183 28.79 -34.24 15.35
N LEU A 184 28.46 -34.89 16.47
CA LEU A 184 29.10 -36.15 16.89
C LEU A 184 28.80 -37.31 15.93
N ASP A 185 27.61 -37.39 15.34
CA ASP A 185 27.27 -38.42 14.35
C ASP A 185 28.02 -38.18 13.02
N ILE A 186 28.16 -36.92 12.60
CA ILE A 186 28.98 -36.57 11.42
C ILE A 186 30.45 -36.92 11.68
N GLU A 187 31.00 -36.61 12.85
CA GLU A 187 32.37 -36.99 13.21
C GLU A 187 32.57 -38.52 13.28
N ARG A 188 31.57 -39.27 13.74
CA ARG A 188 31.60 -40.74 13.73
C ARG A 188 31.61 -41.30 12.31
N ARG A 189 30.83 -40.71 11.39
CA ARG A 189 30.72 -41.18 9.99
C ARG A 189 31.82 -40.67 9.08
N GLY A 190 32.41 -39.52 9.41
CA GLY A 190 33.47 -38.86 8.65
C GLY A 190 34.86 -39.40 8.93
N ARG A 191 35.02 -40.34 9.86
CA ARG A 191 36.25 -41.12 9.99
C ARG A 191 36.15 -42.31 9.03
N PRO A 192 36.82 -42.29 7.86
CA PRO A 192 37.06 -43.51 7.13
C PRO A 192 37.87 -44.42 8.08
N THR A 193 37.30 -45.57 8.43
CA THR A 193 38.10 -46.72 8.83
C THR A 193 39.12 -46.96 7.71
N GLU A 194 40.39 -47.05 8.08
CA GLU A 194 41.56 -47.25 7.21
C GLU A 194 41.31 -48.12 5.96
#